data_AF-A0A533XSF8-F1
#
_entry.id   AF-A0A533XSF8-F1
#
_cell.length_a   1.000
_cell.length_b   1.000
_cell.length_c   1.000
_cell.angle_alpha   90.00
_cell.angle_beta   90.00
_cell.angle_gamma   90.00
#
_symmetry.space_group_name_H-M   'P 1'
#
loop_
_entity.id
_entity.type
_entity.pdbx_description
1 polymer ?
#
loop_
_entity_poly.entity_id
_entity_poly.type
_entity_poly.pdbx_seq_one_letter_code
_entity_poly.pdbx_strand_id
1 'polypeptide(L)'
;MVSPHAGGLSRTPDAGEPARGWACRAYCIAPGSDRQTVLFLKILSNVVTISRMRAARALAPCLAIAMSGCSLLNPPHPLRPPLPAYGCQPATVIKYNQAGIAHYKDRRLQAAKAEFLMAVSEGPKCAEAHYNLGNTLWYLGEKEEARAHLLQAADLAPGNAVIWDSPVLHPYGEPQKEKKKGPASEQAPGAFGNRGRLGGY
;
A
#
# COMPACT_ATOMS: atom_id res chain seq x y z
N MET A 1 69.39 25.04 1.38
CA MET A 1 68.51 25.73 0.42
C MET A 1 67.24 26.12 1.20
N VAL A 2 67.29 27.24 1.93
CA VAL A 2 66.92 28.61 1.53
C VAL A 2 65.39 28.79 1.44
N SER A 3 64.84 29.28 2.58
CA SER A 3 63.85 30.37 2.69
C SER A 3 62.39 30.17 2.20
N PRO A 4 61.43 31.06 2.52
CA PRO A 4 61.09 31.61 3.85
C PRO A 4 59.57 31.95 4.02
N HIS A 5 59.24 32.63 5.14
CA HIS A 5 58.11 33.55 5.40
C HIS A 5 56.80 32.97 5.96
N ALA A 6 56.08 33.64 6.87
CA ALA A 6 56.33 34.75 7.81
C ALA A 6 54.96 35.11 8.44
N GLY A 7 54.98 35.71 9.63
CA GLY A 7 53.88 36.54 10.18
C GLY A 7 52.94 35.76 11.09
N GLY A 8 52.95 35.96 12.40
CA GLY A 8 52.62 37.21 13.11
C GLY A 8 51.30 36.93 13.85
N LEU A 9 51.07 37.23 15.12
CA LEU A 9 51.51 38.33 15.96
C LEU A 9 51.17 37.94 17.43
N SER A 10 52.13 38.17 18.34
CA SER A 10 51.98 38.86 19.64
C SER A 10 50.87 38.37 20.61
N ARG A 11 51.08 38.05 21.89
CA ARG A 11 51.96 38.63 22.92
C ARG A 11 52.11 37.64 24.10
N THR A 12 53.37 37.37 24.47
CA THR A 12 54.03 37.39 25.79
C THR A 12 53.32 37.00 27.11
N PRO A 13 54.11 36.59 28.13
CA PRO A 13 53.81 35.42 28.97
C PRO A 13 53.75 35.74 30.49
N ASP A 14 53.70 34.65 31.25
CA ASP A 14 54.27 34.43 32.59
C ASP A 14 53.39 34.65 33.83
N ALA A 15 53.05 33.53 34.49
CA ALA A 15 53.64 33.17 35.78
C ALA A 15 53.16 31.76 36.19
N GLY A 16 54.08 30.95 36.74
CA GLY A 16 53.88 29.57 37.21
C GLY A 16 52.70 29.37 38.18
N GLU A 17 52.26 28.15 38.47
CA GLU A 17 52.98 26.89 38.68
C GLU A 17 52.04 25.68 38.53
N PRO A 18 52.58 24.46 38.40
CA PRO A 18 51.82 23.23 38.55
C PRO A 18 51.94 22.63 39.97
N ALA A 19 50.93 21.83 40.32
CA ALA A 19 51.04 20.46 40.86
C ALA A 19 50.40 20.17 42.23
N ARG A 20 49.67 19.03 42.24
CA ARG A 20 49.29 18.17 43.37
C ARG A 20 48.14 18.75 44.23
N GLY A 21 47.17 18.00 44.71
CA GLY A 21 47.00 16.56 44.81
C GLY A 21 45.89 16.36 45.84
N TRP A 22 44.85 15.65 45.43
CA TRP A 22 44.00 14.77 46.23
C TRP A 22 43.49 15.27 47.60
N ALA A 23 42.17 15.52 47.59
CA ALA A 23 41.22 15.01 48.58
C ALA A 23 41.19 15.60 50.01
N CYS A 24 39.97 16.02 50.35
CA CYS A 24 39.29 15.98 51.64
C CYS A 24 39.30 17.21 52.57
N ARG A 25 38.05 17.60 52.87
CA ARG A 25 37.53 18.36 54.02
C ARG A 25 37.75 19.87 54.05
N ALA A 26 36.71 20.59 53.63
CA ALA A 26 35.94 21.40 54.57
C ALA A 26 34.60 21.81 53.92
N TYR A 27 33.57 21.02 54.22
CA TYR A 27 32.20 21.49 54.17
C TYR A 27 32.02 22.53 55.29
N CYS A 28 31.71 23.79 54.95
CA CYS A 28 31.04 24.80 55.82
C CYS A 28 30.67 26.03 54.95
N ILE A 29 29.42 26.15 54.46
CA ILE A 29 28.27 26.90 55.03
C ILE A 29 28.18 28.38 54.55
N ALA A 30 27.17 28.66 53.71
CA ALA A 30 26.40 29.91 53.62
C ALA A 30 25.07 29.63 52.86
N PRO A 31 23.99 30.43 52.98
CA PRO A 31 22.78 30.02 53.70
C PRO A 31 21.51 29.92 52.84
N GLY A 32 20.54 29.12 53.30
CA GLY A 32 19.11 29.42 53.17
C GLY A 32 18.44 29.17 51.81
N SER A 33 18.49 27.95 51.27
CA SER A 33 17.51 27.55 50.24
C SER A 33 16.15 27.34 50.90
N ASP A 34 15.38 28.41 51.00
CA ASP A 34 14.04 28.42 51.59
C ASP A 34 13.19 27.31 50.94
N ARG A 35 12.61 26.42 51.76
CA ARG A 35 11.73 25.36 51.26
C ARG A 35 10.59 25.93 50.42
N GLN A 36 10.21 27.20 50.65
CA GLN A 36 9.22 27.92 49.87
C GLN A 36 9.64 28.12 48.41
N THR A 37 10.87 28.53 48.10
CA THR A 37 11.29 28.81 46.70
C THR A 37 11.35 27.55 45.85
N VAL A 38 11.81 26.42 46.42
CA VAL A 38 11.82 25.12 45.74
C VAL A 38 10.40 24.60 45.49
N LEU A 39 9.46 24.87 46.42
CA LEU A 39 8.04 24.52 46.27
C LEU A 39 7.37 25.38 45.19
N PHE A 40 7.64 26.69 45.16
CA PHE A 40 7.14 27.60 44.13
C PHE A 40 7.64 27.24 42.73
N LEU A 41 8.94 26.91 42.57
CA LEU A 41 9.50 26.45 41.30
C LEU A 41 8.85 25.12 40.83
N LYS A 42 8.56 24.19 41.74
CA LYS A 42 7.83 22.95 41.41
C LYS A 42 6.37 23.20 41.03
N ILE A 43 5.69 24.13 41.70
CA ILE A 43 4.31 24.50 41.38
C ILE A 43 4.26 25.19 40.01
N LEU A 44 5.16 26.14 39.72
CA LEU A 44 5.23 26.80 38.42
C LEU A 44 5.59 25.82 37.29
N SER A 45 6.53 24.90 37.53
CA SER A 45 6.86 23.82 36.59
C SER A 45 5.63 22.92 36.33
N ASN A 46 4.89 22.54 37.38
CA ASN A 46 3.65 21.78 37.24
C ASN A 46 2.53 22.57 36.53
N VAL A 47 2.35 23.86 36.81
CA VAL A 47 1.29 24.70 36.20
C VAL A 47 1.56 24.95 34.71
N VAL A 48 2.81 25.20 34.32
CA VAL A 48 3.21 25.31 32.91
C VAL A 48 3.05 23.98 32.18
N THR A 49 3.39 22.86 32.85
CA THR A 49 3.21 21.51 32.30
C THR A 49 1.73 21.15 32.16
N ILE A 50 0.89 21.47 33.15
CA ILE A 50 -0.57 21.27 33.14
C ILE A 50 -1.24 22.13 32.05
N SER A 51 -0.79 23.37 31.86
CA SER A 51 -1.29 24.27 30.80
C SER A 51 -0.99 23.73 29.41
N ARG A 52 0.23 23.19 29.19
CA ARG A 52 0.61 22.52 27.94
C ARG A 52 -0.17 21.23 27.68
N MET A 53 -0.46 20.45 28.73
CA MET A 53 -1.26 19.22 28.62
C MET A 53 -2.73 19.49 28.28
N ARG A 54 -3.32 20.60 28.78
CA ARG A 54 -4.70 20.99 28.43
C ARG A 54 -4.84 21.38 26.95
N ALA A 55 -3.86 22.10 26.39
CA ALA A 55 -3.83 22.45 24.97
C ALA A 55 -3.68 21.21 24.06
N ALA A 56 -2.84 20.24 24.44
CA ALA A 56 -2.68 18.99 23.71
C ALA A 56 -3.95 18.10 23.73
N ARG A 57 -4.69 18.10 24.86
CA ARG A 57 -5.92 17.33 25.04
C ARG A 57 -7.11 17.93 24.27
N ALA A 58 -7.10 19.23 23.97
CA ALA A 58 -8.12 19.91 23.17
C ALA A 58 -8.04 19.59 21.66
N LEU A 59 -6.86 19.22 21.15
CA LEU A 59 -6.64 18.85 19.74
C LEU A 59 -6.87 17.35 19.45
N ALA A 60 -6.79 16.51 20.48
CA ALA A 60 -7.01 15.06 20.38
C ALA A 60 -8.37 14.64 19.76
N PRO A 61 -9.52 15.25 20.10
CA PRO A 61 -10.79 14.86 19.48
C PRO A 61 -10.90 15.23 17.99
N CYS A 62 -10.29 16.34 17.55
CA CYS A 62 -10.28 16.72 16.14
C CYS A 62 -9.46 15.75 15.28
N LEU A 63 -8.33 15.25 15.81
CA LEU A 63 -7.52 14.23 15.12
C LEU A 63 -8.27 12.89 15.01
N ALA A 64 -9.00 12.50 16.05
CA ALA A 64 -9.79 11.26 16.06
C ALA A 64 -10.98 11.29 15.08
N ILE A 65 -11.63 12.46 14.94
CA ILE A 65 -12.71 12.68 13.97
C ILE A 65 -12.16 12.67 12.53
N ALA A 66 -11.00 13.29 12.29
CA ALA A 66 -10.35 13.28 10.97
C ALA A 66 -9.93 11.87 10.53
N MET A 67 -9.38 11.06 11.46
CA MET A 67 -8.97 9.67 11.17
C MET A 67 -10.16 8.72 10.97
N SER A 68 -11.28 8.94 11.68
CA SER A 68 -12.51 8.15 11.50
C SER A 68 -13.29 8.53 10.24
N GLY A 69 -13.13 9.76 9.74
CA GLY A 69 -13.79 10.24 8.53
C GLY A 69 -13.24 9.64 7.22
N CYS A 70 -11.99 9.17 7.20
CA CYS A 70 -11.36 8.64 5.99
C CYS A 70 -12.02 7.36 5.45
N SER A 71 -12.60 6.51 6.31
CA SER A 71 -13.27 5.28 5.86
C SER A 71 -14.62 5.51 5.19
N LEU A 72 -15.26 6.66 5.41
CA LEU A 72 -16.55 7.01 4.79
C LEU A 72 -16.38 7.67 3.41
N LEU A 73 -15.23 8.27 3.14
CA LEU A 73 -14.97 9.06 1.92
C LEU A 73 -14.50 8.21 0.72
N ASN A 74 -14.02 6.99 0.95
CA ASN A 74 -13.63 6.06 -0.11
C ASN A 74 -14.31 4.70 0.11
N PRO A 75 -15.52 4.48 -0.46
CA PRO A 75 -16.15 3.16 -0.39
C PRO A 75 -15.23 2.12 -1.06
N PRO A 76 -15.04 0.94 -0.45
CA PRO A 76 -14.18 -0.09 -1.01
C PRO A 76 -14.69 -0.50 -2.38
N HIS A 77 -13.81 -0.44 -3.39
CA HIS A 77 -14.16 -0.78 -4.77
C HIS A 77 -14.90 -2.12 -4.85
N PRO A 78 -15.89 -2.26 -5.75
CA PRO A 78 -16.56 -3.53 -5.95
C PRO A 78 -15.52 -4.60 -6.29
N LEU A 79 -15.58 -5.72 -5.56
CA LEU A 79 -14.74 -6.86 -5.86
C LEU A 79 -15.25 -7.49 -7.16
N ARG A 80 -14.34 -7.83 -8.06
CA ARG A 80 -14.65 -8.58 -9.28
C ARG A 80 -15.14 -9.98 -8.91
N PRO A 81 -16.12 -10.53 -9.62
CA PRO A 81 -16.63 -11.86 -9.32
C PRO A 81 -15.52 -12.91 -9.49
N PRO A 82 -15.29 -13.77 -8.48
CA PRO A 82 -14.32 -14.85 -8.62
C PRO A 82 -14.87 -15.98 -9.50
N LEU A 83 -13.96 -16.74 -10.11
CA LEU A 83 -14.30 -17.85 -11.00
C LEU A 83 -14.36 -19.19 -10.24
N PRO A 84 -15.39 -20.02 -10.46
CA PRO A 84 -15.42 -21.36 -9.89
C PRO A 84 -14.52 -22.32 -10.68
N ALA A 85 -13.67 -23.07 -9.98
CA ALA A 85 -12.70 -24.01 -10.56
C ALA A 85 -13.29 -25.39 -10.92
N TYR A 86 -14.53 -25.49 -11.43
CA TYR A 86 -15.25 -26.77 -11.59
C TYR A 86 -14.52 -27.83 -12.44
N GLY A 87 -13.68 -27.41 -13.38
CA GLY A 87 -12.91 -28.29 -14.26
C GLY A 87 -11.51 -28.66 -13.77
N CYS A 88 -11.07 -28.16 -12.61
CA CYS A 88 -9.71 -28.35 -12.14
C CYS A 88 -9.53 -29.67 -11.39
N GLN A 89 -8.40 -30.33 -11.63
CA GLN A 89 -7.97 -31.53 -10.91
C GLN A 89 -6.66 -31.25 -10.16
N PRO A 90 -6.43 -31.87 -8.99
CA PRO A 90 -7.34 -32.75 -8.23
C PRO A 90 -8.53 -32.01 -7.59
N ALA A 91 -9.56 -32.75 -7.14
CA ALA A 91 -10.76 -32.16 -6.50
C ALA A 91 -10.47 -31.31 -5.24
N THR A 92 -9.29 -31.48 -4.62
CA THR A 92 -8.81 -30.60 -3.53
C THR A 92 -8.68 -29.15 -3.99
N VAL A 93 -8.30 -28.90 -5.24
CA VAL A 93 -8.25 -27.56 -5.85
C VAL A 93 -9.61 -26.89 -5.81
N ILE A 94 -10.67 -27.63 -6.15
CA ILE A 94 -12.05 -27.14 -6.14
C ILE A 94 -12.44 -26.74 -4.72
N LYS A 95 -12.11 -27.57 -3.72
CA LYS A 95 -12.42 -27.31 -2.30
C LYS A 95 -11.75 -26.02 -1.81
N TYR A 96 -10.45 -25.88 -2.02
CA TYR A 96 -9.70 -24.68 -1.62
C TYR A 96 -10.20 -23.43 -2.38
N ASN A 97 -10.48 -23.56 -3.67
CA ASN A 97 -11.03 -22.45 -4.45
C ASN A 97 -12.41 -22.01 -3.95
N GLN A 98 -13.28 -22.95 -3.59
CA GLN A 98 -14.60 -22.63 -3.01
C GLN A 98 -14.49 -21.96 -1.64
N ALA A 99 -13.57 -22.42 -0.78
CA ALA A 99 -13.29 -21.77 0.50
C ALA A 99 -12.76 -20.33 0.31
N GLY A 100 -11.83 -20.15 -0.62
CA GLY A 100 -11.33 -18.83 -0.99
C GLY A 100 -12.41 -17.89 -1.51
N ILE A 101 -13.34 -18.40 -2.35
CA ILE A 101 -14.50 -17.63 -2.83
C ILE A 101 -15.38 -17.17 -1.67
N ALA A 102 -15.61 -18.02 -0.68
CA ALA A 102 -16.41 -17.65 0.49
C ALA A 102 -15.76 -16.48 1.25
N HIS A 103 -14.46 -16.60 1.56
CA HIS A 103 -13.72 -15.51 2.22
C HIS A 103 -13.63 -14.23 1.38
N TYR A 104 -13.53 -14.37 0.06
CA TYR A 104 -13.47 -13.25 -0.86
C TYR A 104 -14.79 -12.46 -0.87
N LYS A 105 -15.93 -13.15 -0.88
CA LYS A 105 -17.26 -12.53 -0.75
C LYS A 105 -17.43 -11.80 0.59
N ASP A 106 -16.85 -12.36 1.66
CA ASP A 106 -16.81 -11.74 2.98
C ASP A 106 -15.80 -10.59 3.11
N ARG A 107 -15.13 -10.18 2.02
CA ARG A 107 -14.06 -9.16 1.97
C ARG A 107 -12.85 -9.51 2.85
N ARG A 108 -12.71 -10.76 3.30
CA ARG A 108 -11.55 -11.25 4.07
C ARG A 108 -10.43 -11.63 3.12
N LEU A 109 -9.85 -10.63 2.46
CA LEU A 109 -8.90 -10.83 1.35
C LEU A 109 -7.64 -11.61 1.75
N GLN A 110 -7.14 -11.43 2.97
CA GLN A 110 -5.97 -12.20 3.45
C GLN A 110 -6.28 -13.68 3.63
N ALA A 111 -7.47 -14.03 4.16
CA ALA A 111 -7.89 -15.42 4.25
C ALA A 111 -8.16 -16.02 2.86
N ALA A 112 -8.80 -15.24 1.96
CA ALA A 112 -9.01 -15.65 0.58
C ALA A 112 -7.68 -15.94 -0.14
N LYS A 113 -6.65 -15.10 0.06
CA LYS A 113 -5.29 -15.31 -0.47
C LYS A 113 -4.72 -16.65 -0.02
N ALA A 114 -4.82 -16.99 1.26
CA ALA A 114 -4.30 -18.25 1.79
C ALA A 114 -4.97 -19.48 1.13
N GLU A 115 -6.30 -19.46 1.02
CA GLU A 115 -7.06 -20.54 0.38
C GLU A 115 -6.76 -20.65 -1.13
N PHE A 116 -6.67 -19.52 -1.84
CA PHE A 116 -6.32 -19.54 -3.27
C PHE A 116 -4.86 -19.98 -3.52
N LEU A 117 -3.94 -19.65 -2.61
CA LEU A 117 -2.57 -20.16 -2.66
C LEU A 117 -2.55 -21.69 -2.53
N MET A 118 -3.32 -22.26 -1.61
CA MET A 118 -3.48 -23.72 -1.52
C MET A 118 -4.05 -24.31 -2.80
N ALA A 119 -5.07 -23.68 -3.39
CA ALA A 119 -5.65 -24.12 -4.66
C ALA A 119 -4.62 -24.13 -5.80
N VAL A 120 -3.78 -23.10 -5.90
CA VAL A 120 -2.71 -23.01 -6.90
C VAL A 120 -1.59 -24.02 -6.64
N SER A 121 -1.27 -24.28 -5.36
CA SER A 121 -0.23 -25.23 -4.96
C SER A 121 -0.61 -26.67 -5.35
N GLU A 122 -1.87 -27.03 -5.13
CA GLU A 122 -2.43 -28.34 -5.48
C GLU A 122 -2.69 -28.48 -6.98
N GLY A 123 -3.04 -27.37 -7.65
CA GLY A 123 -3.47 -27.33 -9.04
C GLY A 123 -2.79 -26.22 -9.83
N PRO A 124 -1.49 -26.34 -10.14
CA PRO A 124 -0.75 -25.29 -10.85
C PRO A 124 -1.22 -25.07 -12.31
N LYS A 125 -2.09 -25.94 -12.83
CA LYS A 125 -2.69 -25.83 -14.16
C LYS A 125 -4.12 -25.29 -14.13
N CYS A 126 -4.62 -24.88 -12.96
CA CYS A 126 -5.97 -24.35 -12.82
C CYS A 126 -5.99 -22.84 -13.11
N ALA A 127 -6.49 -22.46 -14.29
CA ALA A 127 -6.56 -21.06 -14.71
C ALA A 127 -7.42 -20.21 -13.76
N GLU A 128 -8.53 -20.76 -13.28
CA GLU A 128 -9.46 -20.09 -12.37
C GLU A 128 -8.84 -19.80 -11.00
N ALA A 129 -8.04 -20.71 -10.47
CA ALA A 129 -7.34 -20.51 -9.20
C ALA A 129 -6.29 -19.39 -9.32
N HIS A 130 -5.53 -19.37 -10.43
CA HIS A 130 -4.59 -18.29 -10.72
C HIS A 130 -5.29 -16.94 -10.91
N TYR A 131 -6.42 -16.91 -11.61
CA TYR A 131 -7.24 -15.70 -11.77
C TYR A 131 -7.73 -15.15 -10.43
N ASN A 132 -8.28 -16.03 -9.57
CA ASN A 132 -8.80 -15.64 -8.26
C ASN A 132 -7.71 -15.14 -7.31
N LEU A 133 -6.56 -15.81 -7.31
CA LEU A 133 -5.38 -15.36 -6.56
C LEU A 133 -4.91 -14.00 -7.05
N GLY A 134 -4.74 -13.84 -8.36
CA GLY A 134 -4.29 -12.59 -8.99
C GLY A 134 -5.21 -11.41 -8.69
N ASN A 135 -6.53 -11.61 -8.79
CA ASN A 135 -7.49 -10.58 -8.39
C ASN A 135 -7.40 -10.27 -6.90
N THR A 136 -7.29 -11.27 -6.03
CA THR A 136 -7.19 -11.06 -4.58
C THR A 136 -5.95 -10.25 -4.23
N LEU A 137 -4.80 -10.57 -4.83
CA LEU A 137 -3.54 -9.84 -4.68
C LEU A 137 -3.65 -8.40 -5.18
N TRP A 138 -4.34 -8.17 -6.29
CA TRP A 138 -4.60 -6.82 -6.81
C TRP A 138 -5.34 -5.95 -5.78
N TYR A 139 -6.35 -6.50 -5.11
CA TYR A 139 -7.09 -5.78 -4.07
C TYR A 139 -6.32 -5.63 -2.75
N LEU A 140 -5.33 -6.50 -2.49
CA LEU A 140 -4.39 -6.35 -1.37
C LEU A 140 -3.28 -5.33 -1.66
N GLY A 141 -3.12 -4.89 -2.90
CA GLY A 141 -2.08 -3.95 -3.33
C GLY A 141 -0.78 -4.60 -3.82
N GLU A 142 -0.73 -5.93 -3.82
CA GLU A 142 0.39 -6.77 -4.28
C GLU A 142 0.34 -6.90 -5.81
N LYS A 143 0.60 -5.80 -6.53
CA LYS A 143 0.33 -5.68 -7.97
C LYS A 143 1.27 -6.50 -8.84
N GLU A 144 2.53 -6.63 -8.44
CA GLU A 144 3.56 -7.37 -9.17
C GLU A 144 3.24 -8.87 -9.18
N GLU A 145 2.92 -9.45 -8.02
CA GLU A 145 2.51 -10.85 -7.93
C GLU A 145 1.14 -11.09 -8.58
N ALA A 146 0.20 -10.13 -8.43
CA ALA A 146 -1.08 -10.18 -9.12
C ALA A 146 -0.91 -10.30 -10.64
N ARG A 147 -0.01 -9.50 -11.23
CA ARG A 147 0.30 -9.55 -12.67
C ARG A 147 0.82 -10.91 -13.08
N ALA A 148 1.76 -11.50 -12.32
CA ALA A 148 2.31 -12.81 -12.65
C ALA A 148 1.23 -13.90 -12.70
N HIS A 149 0.35 -13.95 -11.69
CA HIS A 149 -0.74 -14.93 -11.66
C HIS A 149 -1.82 -14.69 -12.71
N LEU A 150 -2.16 -13.44 -13.01
CA LEU A 150 -3.12 -13.13 -14.08
C LEU A 150 -2.59 -13.52 -15.46
N LEU A 151 -1.30 -13.31 -15.73
CA LEU A 151 -0.67 -13.77 -16.96
C LEU A 151 -0.70 -15.30 -17.08
N GLN A 152 -0.35 -16.01 -16.02
CA GLN A 152 -0.45 -17.48 -15.99
C GLN A 152 -1.88 -17.98 -16.24
N ALA A 153 -2.88 -17.31 -15.65
CA ALA A 153 -4.29 -17.64 -15.90
C ALA A 153 -4.66 -17.49 -17.39
N ALA A 154 -4.15 -16.44 -18.05
CA ALA A 154 -4.40 -16.19 -19.47
C ALA A 154 -3.66 -17.18 -20.38
N ASP A 155 -2.45 -17.61 -20.01
CA ASP A 155 -1.71 -18.64 -20.73
C ASP A 155 -2.41 -20.01 -20.66
N LEU A 156 -2.97 -20.34 -19.50
CA LEU A 156 -3.70 -21.59 -19.28
C LEU A 156 -5.08 -21.60 -19.96
N ALA A 157 -5.78 -20.47 -19.99
CA ALA A 157 -7.12 -20.34 -20.58
C ALA A 157 -7.23 -19.11 -21.52
N PRO A 158 -6.54 -19.13 -22.67
CA PRO A 158 -6.47 -18.00 -23.59
C PRO A 158 -7.80 -17.62 -24.25
N GLY A 159 -8.81 -18.49 -24.19
CA GLY A 159 -10.16 -18.25 -24.71
C GLY A 159 -11.16 -17.71 -23.66
N ASN A 160 -10.72 -17.46 -22.43
CA ASN A 160 -11.62 -17.02 -21.35
C ASN A 160 -11.63 -15.49 -21.26
N ALA A 161 -12.66 -14.87 -21.85
CA ALA A 161 -12.84 -13.42 -21.86
C ALA A 161 -12.85 -12.78 -20.45
N VAL A 162 -13.30 -13.50 -19.41
CA VAL A 162 -13.33 -12.98 -18.03
C VAL A 162 -11.92 -12.80 -17.46
N ILE A 163 -11.00 -13.69 -17.85
CA ILE A 163 -9.58 -13.60 -17.47
C ILE A 163 -8.91 -12.42 -18.19
N TRP A 164 -9.19 -12.25 -19.48
CA TRP A 164 -8.67 -11.13 -20.27
C TRP A 164 -9.23 -9.76 -19.87
N ASP A 165 -10.42 -9.72 -19.27
CA ASP A 165 -10.98 -8.49 -18.70
C ASP A 165 -10.29 -8.04 -17.40
N SER A 166 -9.40 -8.86 -16.82
CA SER A 166 -8.69 -8.55 -15.56
C SER A 166 -7.95 -7.20 -15.60
N PRO A 167 -7.71 -6.54 -14.45
CA PRO A 167 -7.12 -5.19 -14.41
C PRO A 167 -5.78 -5.07 -15.14
N VAL A 168 -5.02 -6.16 -15.19
CA VAL A 168 -3.69 -6.22 -15.81
C VAL A 168 -3.77 -6.51 -17.31
N LEU A 169 -4.77 -7.27 -17.75
CA LEU A 169 -4.85 -7.80 -19.12
C LEU A 169 -5.84 -7.05 -20.02
N HIS A 170 -6.80 -6.34 -19.43
CA HIS A 170 -7.79 -5.54 -20.15
C HIS A 170 -7.20 -4.67 -21.27
N PRO A 171 -6.04 -3.99 -21.09
CA PRO A 171 -5.46 -3.15 -22.14
C PRO A 171 -4.94 -3.93 -23.36
N TYR A 172 -4.63 -5.22 -23.21
CA TYR A 172 -4.04 -6.05 -24.26
C TYR A 172 -5.09 -6.81 -25.09
N GLY A 173 -6.29 -7.07 -24.52
CA GLY A 173 -7.36 -7.79 -25.20
C GLY A 173 -7.09 -9.28 -25.41
N GLU A 174 -8.13 -10.06 -25.77
CA GLU A 174 -8.06 -11.52 -25.94
C GLU A 174 -7.49 -11.91 -27.33
N PRO A 175 -6.34 -12.60 -27.42
CA PRO A 175 -5.68 -12.95 -28.69
C PRO A 175 -6.51 -13.85 -29.60
N GLN A 176 -7.37 -14.70 -29.03
CA GLN A 176 -8.19 -15.63 -29.81
C GLN A 176 -9.42 -14.98 -30.45
N LYS A 177 -9.88 -13.85 -29.90
CA LYS A 177 -11.04 -13.11 -30.39
C LYS A 177 -10.77 -12.45 -31.74
N GLU A 178 -9.52 -12.05 -31.98
CA GLU A 178 -9.06 -11.50 -33.25
C GLU A 178 -8.98 -12.55 -34.35
N LYS A 179 -8.50 -13.76 -34.03
CA LYS A 179 -8.40 -14.87 -35.01
C LYS A 179 -9.75 -15.35 -35.52
N LYS A 180 -10.81 -15.27 -34.72
CA LYS A 180 -12.19 -15.61 -35.14
C LYS A 180 -12.84 -14.55 -36.04
N LYS A 181 -12.24 -13.36 -36.22
CA LYS A 181 -12.69 -12.33 -37.17
C LYS A 181 -12.10 -12.48 -38.58
N GLY A 182 -11.66 -13.68 -38.99
CA GLY A 182 -11.26 -13.96 -40.37
C GLY A 182 -12.43 -14.32 -41.28
N PRO A 183 -12.30 -14.05 -42.59
CA PRO A 183 -12.79 -12.80 -43.18
C PRO A 183 -14.27 -12.60 -42.89
N ALA A 184 -14.67 -11.36 -42.62
CA ALA A 184 -16.06 -10.97 -42.71
C ALA A 184 -16.62 -11.53 -44.03
N SER A 185 -17.73 -12.27 -43.95
CA SER A 185 -18.62 -12.44 -45.09
C SER A 185 -18.67 -11.09 -45.79
N GLU A 186 -18.13 -11.05 -47.00
CA GLU A 186 -18.28 -9.93 -47.90
C GLU A 186 -19.79 -9.77 -48.02
N GLN A 187 -20.34 -8.84 -47.23
CA GLN A 187 -21.67 -8.33 -47.45
C GLN A 187 -21.54 -7.65 -48.81
N ALA A 188 -21.79 -8.43 -49.86
CA ALA A 188 -22.07 -7.90 -51.17
C ALA A 188 -23.03 -6.74 -50.94
N PRO A 189 -22.76 -5.53 -51.47
CA PRO A 189 -23.69 -4.43 -51.35
C PRO A 189 -24.98 -4.82 -52.09
N GLY A 190 -25.88 -5.47 -51.36
CA GLY A 190 -27.23 -5.79 -51.78
C GLY A 190 -28.01 -4.49 -51.84
N ALA A 191 -28.31 -4.09 -53.06
CA ALA A 191 -29.54 -3.39 -53.42
C ALA A 191 -29.97 -2.26 -52.45
N PHE A 192 -29.28 -1.12 -52.52
CA PHE A 192 -29.90 0.13 -52.10
C PHE A 192 -31.05 0.44 -53.07
N GLY A 193 -32.27 0.18 -52.62
CA GLY A 193 -33.49 0.43 -53.37
C GLY A 193 -33.61 1.91 -53.74
N ASN A 194 -33.63 2.20 -55.04
CA ASN A 194 -34.02 3.51 -55.52
C ASN A 194 -35.54 3.52 -55.73
N ARG A 195 -36.27 3.88 -54.68
CA ARG A 195 -37.70 4.23 -54.79
C ARG A 195 -37.81 5.65 -55.35
N GLY A 196 -37.45 5.78 -56.63
CA GLY A 196 -37.58 7.00 -57.42
C GLY A 196 -38.97 7.08 -58.03
N ARG A 197 -39.83 7.84 -57.36
CA ARG A 197 -41.07 8.41 -57.86
C ARG A 197 -40.86 9.07 -59.23
N LEU A 198 -41.51 8.57 -60.28
CA LEU A 198 -41.88 9.36 -61.47
C LEU A 198 -43.27 8.93 -61.94
N GLY A 199 -44.22 9.85 -61.79
CA GLY A 199 -45.50 9.85 -62.51
C GLY A 199 -45.44 10.89 -63.65
N GLY A 200 -46.39 10.77 -64.58
CA GLY A 200 -46.56 11.61 -65.76
C GLY A 200 -45.88 10.98 -66.99
N TYR A 201 -46.53 10.75 -68.13
CA TYR A 201 -47.78 11.25 -68.69
C TYR A 201 -48.36 10.19 -69.63
#